data_AF-Q45454-F1
#
_entry.id   AF-Q45454-F1
#
_cell.length_a   1.000
_cell.length_b   1.000
_cell.length_c   1.000
_cell.angle_alpha   90.00
_cell.angle_beta   90.00
_cell.angle_gamma   90.00
#
_symmetry.space_group_name_H-M   'P 1'
#
loop_
_entity.id
_entity.type
_entity.pdbx_description
1 polymer ?
#
loop_
_entity_poly.entity_id
_entity_poly.type
_entity_poly.pdbx_seq_one_letter_code
_entity_poly.pdbx_strand_id
1 'polypeptide(L)'
;MSGFRLSLPSSDSDINDIALKHYYKSWRTVNQTTKSSFIALDNAFRDTYLKDLEPGPLKLYLYFCFAANNDHGHSWHGIQKIADYFDCQTRTIDNWIKVLVDKDLVYRTKKGHRSHTTYLLPFSDTILIQKASKKYIKDDQDLLNGLLKRIRELDFIYGEIIKVHHLFQWSVSKEKTVDGDKSDQYLLVITKRKNGVLIGHVYVLRKSDHLSVNELQIEEPSVFDSPFYLNESRIIGLALPHYPKIFSKSGLNDLLGLIRDLVIIEDWQLEDRSKLIYGEKRDLIQIEEMDNQSQVDEDSEDKNE
;
A
#
# COMPACT_ATOMS: atom_id res chain seq x y z
N MET A 1 -28.56 -27.13 -27.75
CA MET A 1 -28.73 -28.53 -27.31
C MET A 1 -27.46 -28.96 -26.60
N SER A 2 -27.51 -29.10 -25.28
CA SER A 2 -26.40 -29.60 -24.46
C SER A 2 -26.78 -31.01 -24.00
N GLY A 3 -26.00 -32.01 -24.42
CA GLY A 3 -26.26 -33.42 -24.13
C GLY A 3 -25.99 -33.77 -22.66
N PHE A 4 -26.82 -34.65 -22.13
CA PHE A 4 -26.60 -35.32 -20.85
C PHE A 4 -25.43 -36.30 -20.99
N ARG A 5 -24.31 -36.04 -20.30
CA ARG A 5 -23.24 -37.03 -20.11
C ARG A 5 -23.36 -37.62 -18.72
N LEU A 6 -23.50 -38.94 -18.65
CA LEU A 6 -23.32 -39.73 -17.43
C LEU A 6 -21.82 -39.99 -17.27
N SER A 7 -21.18 -39.29 -16.33
CA SER A 7 -19.82 -39.65 -15.89
C SER A 7 -19.90 -40.84 -14.93
N LEU A 8 -19.09 -41.87 -15.19
CA LEU A 8 -18.88 -43.01 -14.29
C LEU A 8 -18.44 -42.51 -12.88
N PRO A 9 -18.78 -43.26 -11.80
CA PRO A 9 -18.36 -42.88 -10.46
C PRO A 9 -16.84 -42.92 -10.41
N SER A 10 -16.27 -41.75 -10.19
CA SER A 10 -14.90 -41.54 -9.79
C SER A 10 -14.62 -42.38 -8.52
N SER A 11 -13.39 -42.88 -8.37
CA SER A 11 -12.97 -43.81 -7.32
C SER A 11 -13.45 -43.38 -5.91
N ASP A 12 -13.55 -44.29 -4.93
CA ASP A 12 -13.91 -43.94 -3.54
C ASP A 12 -13.03 -42.80 -2.96
N SER A 13 -11.81 -42.62 -3.49
CA SER A 13 -10.95 -41.49 -3.14
C SER A 13 -11.50 -40.13 -3.60
N ASP A 14 -12.18 -40.08 -4.75
CA ASP A 14 -12.78 -38.88 -5.32
C ASP A 14 -14.07 -38.50 -4.60
N ILE A 15 -14.87 -39.47 -4.14
CA ILE A 15 -16.09 -39.21 -3.36
C ILE A 15 -15.73 -38.58 -2.00
N ASN A 16 -14.72 -39.13 -1.33
CA ASN A 16 -14.24 -38.61 -0.04
C ASN A 16 -13.63 -37.21 -0.20
N ASP A 17 -12.83 -36.98 -1.24
CA ASP A 17 -12.25 -35.67 -1.54
C ASP A 17 -13.33 -34.60 -1.79
N ILE A 18 -14.36 -34.93 -2.60
CA ILE A 18 -15.50 -34.04 -2.87
C ILE A 18 -16.26 -33.73 -1.57
N ALA A 19 -16.53 -34.74 -0.75
CA ALA A 19 -17.24 -34.57 0.52
C ALA A 19 -16.46 -33.69 1.50
N LEU A 20 -15.14 -33.91 1.65
CA LEU A 20 -14.27 -33.11 2.51
C LEU A 20 -14.19 -31.64 2.04
N LYS A 21 -14.05 -31.42 0.73
CA LYS A 21 -14.06 -30.07 0.14
C LYS A 21 -15.40 -29.37 0.36
N HIS A 22 -16.51 -30.08 0.18
CA HIS A 22 -17.85 -29.54 0.39
C HIS A 22 -18.11 -29.20 1.87
N TYR A 23 -17.68 -30.06 2.79
CA TYR A 23 -17.79 -29.84 4.23
C TYR A 23 -17.01 -28.59 4.66
N TYR A 24 -15.74 -28.47 4.25
CA TYR A 24 -14.93 -27.30 4.55
C TYR A 24 -15.54 -26.00 3.98
N LYS A 25 -16.03 -26.05 2.73
CA LYS A 25 -16.72 -24.92 2.10
C LYS A 25 -17.94 -24.49 2.91
N SER A 26 -18.76 -25.44 3.33
CA SER A 26 -19.97 -25.20 4.14
C SER A 26 -19.63 -24.58 5.49
N TRP A 27 -18.64 -25.13 6.20
CA TRP A 27 -18.14 -24.58 7.47
C TRP A 27 -17.63 -23.14 7.31
N ARG A 28 -16.85 -22.86 6.26
CA ARG A 28 -16.36 -21.50 5.98
C ARG A 28 -17.50 -20.52 5.71
N THR A 29 -18.49 -20.91 4.90
CA THR A 29 -19.65 -20.07 4.56
C THR A 29 -20.46 -19.74 5.80
N VAL A 30 -20.72 -20.72 6.69
CA VAL A 30 -21.42 -20.48 7.95
C VAL A 30 -20.66 -19.47 8.81
N ASN A 31 -19.37 -19.68 9.07
CA ASN A 31 -18.58 -18.79 9.92
C ASN A 31 -18.46 -17.36 9.39
N GLN A 32 -18.36 -17.18 8.06
CA GLN A 32 -18.40 -15.86 7.43
C GLN A 32 -19.77 -15.18 7.61
N THR A 33 -20.85 -15.95 7.48
CA THR A 33 -22.23 -15.44 7.59
C THR A 33 -22.59 -15.08 9.03
N THR A 34 -22.13 -15.86 10.00
CA THR A 34 -22.41 -15.63 11.43
C THR A 34 -21.56 -14.53 12.06
N LYS A 35 -20.66 -13.89 11.29
CA LYS A 35 -19.65 -12.93 11.80
C LYS A 35 -18.82 -13.50 12.96
N SER A 36 -18.66 -14.82 13.01
CA SER A 36 -17.77 -15.44 13.99
C SER A 36 -16.37 -14.87 13.77
N SER A 37 -15.69 -14.45 14.85
CA SER A 37 -14.36 -13.86 14.76
C SER A 37 -13.41 -14.82 14.05
N PHE A 38 -13.03 -14.47 12.82
CA PHE A 38 -12.05 -15.21 12.04
C PHE A 38 -10.75 -14.43 12.05
N ILE A 39 -9.64 -15.14 12.17
CA ILE A 39 -8.32 -14.52 12.00
C ILE A 39 -8.04 -14.43 10.50
N ALA A 40 -7.84 -13.22 10.00
CA ALA A 40 -7.14 -13.01 8.73
C ALA A 40 -5.63 -13.05 9.01
N LEU A 41 -5.03 -14.25 8.99
CA LEU A 41 -3.58 -14.40 9.10
C LEU A 41 -3.02 -14.38 7.68
N ASP A 42 -2.30 -13.31 7.36
CA ASP A 42 -1.69 -13.16 6.04
C ASP A 42 -0.64 -14.25 5.79
N ASN A 43 -0.54 -14.71 4.53
CA ASN A 43 0.37 -15.79 4.18
C ASN A 43 1.85 -15.43 4.41
N ALA A 44 2.21 -14.14 4.42
CA ALA A 44 3.56 -13.71 4.78
C ALA A 44 3.94 -14.14 6.21
N PHE A 45 2.97 -14.35 7.12
CA PHE A 45 3.27 -14.86 8.46
C PHE A 45 3.88 -16.26 8.42
N ARG A 46 3.37 -17.11 7.53
CA ARG A 46 3.89 -18.47 7.33
C ARG A 46 5.35 -18.43 6.92
N ASP A 47 5.67 -17.55 5.97
CA ASP A 47 6.98 -17.51 5.33
C ASP A 47 8.02 -16.78 6.19
N THR A 48 7.59 -15.82 7.02
CA THR A 48 8.50 -14.98 7.82
C THR A 48 8.62 -15.39 9.29
N TYR A 49 7.58 -15.96 9.91
CA TYR A 49 7.55 -16.16 11.37
C TYR A 49 7.19 -17.58 11.80
N LEU A 50 6.34 -18.30 11.07
CA LEU A 50 5.79 -19.57 11.54
C LEU A 50 6.86 -20.62 11.88
N LYS A 51 7.94 -20.67 11.09
CA LYS A 51 9.03 -21.63 11.29
C LYS A 51 9.95 -21.24 12.45
N ASP A 52 10.23 -19.95 12.60
CA ASP A 52 11.32 -19.45 13.44
C ASP A 52 10.84 -18.91 14.80
N LEU A 53 9.53 -18.70 14.96
CA LEU A 53 8.95 -18.25 16.21
C LEU A 53 8.83 -19.42 17.19
N GLU A 54 9.30 -19.20 18.42
CA GLU A 54 9.21 -20.20 19.48
C GLU A 54 7.75 -20.63 19.74
N PRO A 55 7.51 -21.88 20.16
CA PRO A 55 6.15 -22.41 20.33
C PRO A 55 5.27 -21.59 21.29
N GLY A 56 5.85 -21.04 22.35
CA GLY A 56 5.15 -20.21 23.34
C GLY A 56 4.68 -18.86 22.76
N PRO A 57 5.61 -18.00 22.31
CA PRO A 57 5.29 -16.76 21.59
C PRO A 57 4.34 -16.98 20.41
N LEU A 58 4.48 -18.05 19.63
CA LEU A 58 3.57 -18.37 18.53
C LEU A 58 2.13 -18.62 19.02
N LYS A 59 1.95 -19.44 20.05
CA LYS A 59 0.63 -19.66 20.67
C LYS A 59 0.03 -18.35 21.17
N LEU A 60 0.85 -17.51 21.80
CA LEU A 60 0.40 -16.22 22.30
C LEU A 60 0.02 -15.25 21.18
N TYR A 61 0.76 -15.24 20.07
CA TYR A 61 0.44 -14.41 18.91
C TYR A 61 -0.93 -14.80 18.33
N LEU A 62 -1.15 -16.10 18.11
CA LEU A 62 -2.45 -16.60 17.64
C LEU A 62 -3.58 -16.25 18.62
N TYR A 63 -3.33 -16.35 19.93
CA TYR A 63 -4.27 -15.89 20.94
C TYR A 63 -4.61 -14.40 20.79
N PHE A 64 -3.62 -13.53 20.56
CA PHE A 64 -3.89 -12.12 20.31
C PHE A 64 -4.67 -11.88 19.03
N CYS A 65 -4.42 -12.66 17.97
CA CYS A 65 -5.22 -12.60 16.75
C CYS A 65 -6.70 -12.93 17.00
N PHE A 66 -7.01 -13.92 17.84
CA PHE A 66 -8.40 -14.23 18.23
C PHE A 66 -9.01 -13.20 19.18
N ALA A 67 -8.21 -12.61 20.06
CA ALA A 67 -8.67 -11.65 21.07
C ALA A 67 -8.76 -10.21 20.55
N ALA A 68 -8.09 -9.90 19.43
CA ALA A 68 -8.06 -8.57 18.85
C ALA A 68 -9.40 -8.19 18.22
N ASN A 69 -9.74 -6.92 18.32
CA ASN A 69 -10.84 -6.34 17.55
C ASN A 69 -10.51 -6.39 16.04
N ASN A 70 -11.46 -6.84 15.22
CA ASN A 70 -11.25 -7.03 13.77
C ASN A 70 -10.94 -5.73 13.00
N ASP A 71 -11.38 -4.58 13.49
CA ASP A 71 -11.22 -3.30 12.78
C ASP A 71 -9.87 -2.63 13.08
N HIS A 72 -9.34 -2.82 14.30
CA HIS A 72 -8.20 -2.05 14.80
C HIS A 72 -7.05 -2.89 15.38
N GLY A 73 -7.19 -4.22 15.41
CA GLY A 73 -6.12 -5.13 15.81
C GLY A 73 -5.68 -5.03 17.28
N HIS A 74 -6.49 -4.47 18.18
CA HIS A 74 -6.11 -4.31 19.59
C HIS A 74 -6.94 -5.17 20.55
N SER A 75 -6.35 -5.54 21.69
CA SER A 75 -6.99 -6.26 22.79
C SER A 75 -6.54 -5.74 24.16
N TRP A 76 -7.36 -5.94 25.19
CA TRP A 76 -7.12 -5.43 26.56
C TRP A 76 -6.92 -6.55 27.59
N HIS A 77 -6.53 -7.74 27.13
CA HIS A 77 -6.35 -8.88 28.02
C HIS A 77 -5.11 -8.68 28.92
N GLY A 78 -5.38 -8.52 30.22
CA GLY A 78 -4.36 -8.41 31.25
C GLY A 78 -3.53 -9.69 31.36
N ILE A 79 -2.32 -9.59 31.90
CA ILE A 79 -1.39 -10.71 31.94
C ILE A 79 -1.91 -11.91 32.72
N GLN A 80 -2.63 -11.66 33.83
CA GLN A 80 -3.24 -12.72 34.63
C GLN A 80 -4.24 -13.52 33.80
N LYS A 81 -5.14 -12.86 33.07
CA LYS A 81 -6.12 -13.52 32.20
C LYS A 81 -5.45 -14.40 31.14
N ILE A 82 -4.32 -13.96 30.60
CA ILE A 82 -3.55 -14.72 29.60
C ILE A 82 -2.86 -15.91 30.27
N ALA A 83 -2.27 -15.71 31.44
CA ALA A 83 -1.61 -16.74 32.23
C ALA A 83 -2.59 -17.85 32.63
N ASP A 84 -3.79 -17.47 33.09
CA ASP A 84 -4.89 -18.39 33.43
C ASP A 84 -5.34 -19.20 32.20
N TYR A 85 -5.40 -18.58 31.02
CA TYR A 85 -5.78 -19.28 29.77
C TYR A 85 -4.76 -20.34 29.34
N PHE A 86 -3.46 -20.02 29.46
CA PHE A 86 -2.38 -20.93 29.07
C PHE A 86 -1.91 -21.87 30.19
N ASP A 87 -2.53 -21.80 31.37
CA ASP A 87 -2.16 -22.54 32.57
C ASP A 87 -0.65 -22.42 32.89
N CYS A 88 -0.18 -21.18 32.98
CA CYS A 88 1.24 -20.90 33.24
C CYS A 88 1.44 -19.67 34.12
N GLN A 89 2.69 -19.41 34.51
CA GLN A 89 3.02 -18.23 35.32
C GLN A 89 3.00 -16.96 34.47
N THR A 90 2.63 -15.84 35.09
CA THR A 90 2.66 -14.51 34.45
C THR A 90 4.03 -14.17 33.88
N ARG A 91 5.12 -14.56 34.56
CA ARG A 91 6.50 -14.41 34.07
C ARG A 91 6.73 -15.08 32.71
N THR A 92 6.12 -16.24 32.46
CA THR A 92 6.20 -16.93 31.17
C THR A 92 5.53 -16.11 30.08
N ILE A 93 4.36 -15.54 30.38
CA ILE A 93 3.64 -14.67 29.46
C ILE A 93 4.43 -13.38 29.18
N ASP A 94 5.04 -12.76 30.20
CA ASP A 94 5.89 -11.58 30.02
C ASP A 94 7.05 -11.87 29.05
N ASN A 95 7.71 -13.02 29.21
CA ASN A 95 8.78 -13.43 28.30
C ASN A 95 8.25 -13.63 26.88
N TRP A 96 7.09 -14.28 26.71
CA TRP A 96 6.49 -14.45 25.39
C TRP A 96 6.10 -13.13 24.74
N ILE A 97 5.51 -12.19 25.51
CA ILE A 97 5.21 -10.84 25.04
C ILE A 97 6.48 -10.14 24.60
N LYS A 98 7.56 -10.23 25.39
CA LYS A 98 8.84 -9.62 25.05
C LYS A 98 9.36 -10.13 23.70
N VAL A 99 9.33 -11.45 23.45
CA VAL A 99 9.73 -12.00 22.15
C VAL A 99 8.89 -11.44 21.00
N LEU A 100 7.58 -11.28 21.19
CA LEU A 100 6.69 -10.71 20.17
C LEU A 100 6.93 -9.21 19.94
N VAL A 101 7.28 -8.46 21.00
CA VAL A 101 7.65 -7.03 20.90
C VAL A 101 9.00 -6.90 20.20
N ASP A 102 10.00 -7.69 20.58
CA ASP A 102 11.35 -7.66 20.01
C ASP A 102 11.34 -8.05 18.52
N LYS A 103 10.36 -8.87 18.10
CA LYS A 103 10.12 -9.22 16.68
C LYS A 103 9.15 -8.28 15.95
N ASP A 104 8.77 -7.15 16.56
CA ASP A 104 7.93 -6.13 15.93
C ASP A 104 6.53 -6.63 15.50
N LEU A 105 6.03 -7.72 16.13
CA LEU A 105 4.73 -8.34 15.86
C LEU A 105 3.60 -7.74 16.71
N VAL A 106 3.94 -7.24 17.90
CA VAL A 106 2.99 -6.59 18.80
C VAL A 106 3.60 -5.35 19.45
N TYR A 107 2.74 -4.38 19.77
CA TYR A 107 3.08 -3.25 20.64
C TYR A 107 2.16 -3.28 21.86
N ARG A 108 2.73 -3.20 23.06
CA ARG A 108 1.96 -3.27 24.32
C ARG A 108 2.23 -2.04 25.17
N THR A 109 1.17 -1.35 25.58
CA THR A 109 1.27 -0.12 26.38
C THR A 109 0.12 0.00 27.38
N LYS A 110 0.32 0.79 28.45
CA LYS A 110 -0.68 1.07 29.47
C LYS A 110 -1.27 2.45 29.22
N LYS A 111 -2.30 2.53 28.36
CA LYS A 111 -2.97 3.80 28.04
C LYS A 111 -4.27 3.92 28.84
N GLY A 112 -4.24 4.65 29.95
CA GLY A 112 -5.44 5.10 30.70
C GLY A 112 -6.35 4.01 31.31
N HIS A 113 -6.04 2.73 31.12
CA HIS A 113 -6.82 1.60 31.61
C HIS A 113 -6.09 0.79 32.68
N ARG A 114 -6.86 0.02 33.46
CA ARG A 114 -6.34 -0.88 34.50
C ARG A 114 -5.48 -2.01 33.92
N SER A 115 -5.76 -2.40 32.67
CA SER A 115 -5.02 -3.41 31.89
C SER A 115 -4.20 -2.78 30.78
N HIS A 116 -3.14 -3.49 30.35
CA HIS A 116 -2.37 -3.11 29.17
C HIS A 116 -3.18 -3.35 27.90
N THR A 117 -3.05 -2.44 26.94
CA THR A 117 -3.53 -2.61 25.57
C THR A 117 -2.43 -3.23 24.73
N THR A 118 -2.74 -4.31 24.03
CA THR A 118 -1.86 -4.95 23.04
C THR A 118 -2.39 -4.65 21.66
N TYR A 119 -1.55 -4.11 20.79
CA TYR A 119 -1.81 -3.86 19.38
C TYR A 119 -1.05 -4.87 18.54
N LEU A 120 -1.72 -5.50 17.59
CA LEU A 120 -1.06 -6.25 16.52
C LEU A 120 -0.44 -5.26 15.55
N LEU A 121 0.81 -5.51 15.17
CA LEU A 121 1.52 -4.68 14.19
C LEU A 121 1.50 -5.37 12.81
N PRO A 122 1.33 -4.62 11.71
CA PRO A 122 1.52 -5.16 10.37
C PRO A 122 2.94 -5.71 10.20
N PHE A 123 3.05 -6.87 9.57
CA PHE A 123 4.29 -7.60 9.38
C PHE A 123 4.60 -7.88 7.89
N SER A 124 3.80 -7.31 7.00
CA SER A 124 3.99 -7.29 5.55
C SER A 124 3.88 -5.85 5.04
N ASP A 125 4.45 -5.60 3.86
CA ASP A 125 4.43 -4.28 3.25
C ASP A 125 2.99 -3.80 3.05
N THR A 126 2.76 -2.50 3.21
CA THR A 126 1.41 -1.93 3.18
C THR A 126 1.38 -0.51 2.66
N ILE A 127 0.18 -0.04 2.33
CA ILE A 127 -0.10 1.33 1.89
C ILE A 127 -1.01 2.00 2.90
N LEU A 128 -0.59 3.16 3.40
CA LEU A 128 -1.37 3.98 4.32
C LEU A 128 -1.78 5.28 3.64
N ILE A 129 -3.09 5.43 3.41
CA ILE A 129 -3.66 6.68 2.90
C ILE A 129 -3.66 7.71 4.01
N GLN A 130 -2.89 8.78 3.81
CA GLN A 130 -2.71 9.84 4.77
C GLN A 130 -3.81 10.89 4.67
N LYS A 131 -4.20 11.41 5.82
CA LYS A 131 -5.09 12.57 5.94
C LYS A 131 -4.28 13.77 6.40
N ALA A 132 -4.66 14.95 5.93
CA ALA A 132 -4.04 16.18 6.39
C ALA A 132 -4.35 16.39 7.88
N SER A 133 -3.33 16.76 8.66
CA SER A 133 -3.50 17.09 10.08
C SER A 133 -4.27 18.40 10.29
N LYS A 134 -4.20 19.30 9.31
CA LYS A 134 -4.90 20.58 9.27
C LYS A 134 -5.39 20.86 7.85
N LYS A 135 -6.28 21.85 7.70
CA LYS A 135 -6.74 22.29 6.39
C LYS A 135 -5.63 23.12 5.72
N TYR A 136 -5.03 22.59 4.66
CA TYR A 136 -4.13 23.36 3.79
C TYR A 136 -4.96 24.11 2.75
N ILE A 137 -4.51 25.29 2.30
CA ILE A 137 -5.19 26.09 1.27
C ILE A 137 -4.73 25.66 -0.12
N LYS A 138 -3.47 25.24 -0.27
CA LYS A 138 -2.86 24.72 -1.49
C LYS A 138 -2.08 23.44 -1.19
N ASP A 139 -1.70 22.72 -2.23
CA ASP A 139 -0.81 21.56 -2.12
C ASP A 139 0.62 22.01 -2.39
N ASP A 140 1.30 22.47 -1.34
CA ASP A 140 2.60 23.14 -1.38
C ASP A 140 3.62 22.50 -0.43
N GLN A 141 4.83 23.07 -0.36
CA GLN A 141 5.91 22.55 0.48
C GLN A 141 5.53 22.47 1.97
N ASP A 142 4.67 23.36 2.47
CA ASP A 142 4.21 23.32 3.86
C ASP A 142 3.37 22.08 4.16
N LEU A 143 2.57 21.63 3.19
CA LEU A 143 1.83 20.38 3.28
C LEU A 143 2.76 19.19 3.39
N LEU A 144 3.75 19.09 2.49
CA LEU A 144 4.74 18.01 2.52
C LEU A 144 5.52 18.02 3.85
N ASN A 145 6.01 19.19 4.27
CA ASN A 145 6.73 19.33 5.53
C ASN A 145 5.89 18.88 6.73
N GLY A 146 4.59 19.23 6.75
CA GLY A 146 3.65 18.78 7.78
C GLY A 146 3.42 17.27 7.76
N LEU A 147 3.37 16.66 6.57
CA LEU A 147 3.26 15.21 6.40
C LEU A 147 4.52 14.50 6.94
N LEU A 148 5.70 14.94 6.49
CA LEU A 148 6.99 14.37 6.91
C LEU A 148 7.21 14.51 8.41
N LYS A 149 6.88 15.67 8.99
CA LYS A 149 6.98 15.90 10.44
C LYS A 149 6.17 14.85 11.22
N ARG A 150 4.91 14.61 10.83
CA ARG A 150 4.05 13.64 11.50
C ARG A 150 4.55 12.20 11.34
N ILE A 151 5.06 11.84 10.17
CA ILE A 151 5.64 10.51 9.95
C ILE A 151 6.87 10.32 10.84
N ARG A 152 7.75 11.32 10.93
CA ARG A 152 8.93 11.31 11.84
C ARG A 152 8.56 11.25 13.32
N GLU A 153 7.51 11.95 13.75
CA GLU A 153 6.99 11.87 15.13
C GLU A 153 6.49 10.44 15.49
N LEU A 154 6.16 9.64 14.48
CA LEU A 154 5.70 8.26 14.60
C LEU A 154 6.72 7.26 14.04
N ASP A 155 8.01 7.62 14.00
CA ASP A 155 9.11 6.78 13.52
C ASP A 155 9.16 5.41 14.22
N PHE A 156 8.84 5.35 15.51
CA PHE A 156 8.77 4.08 16.24
C PHE A 156 7.70 3.12 15.68
N ILE A 157 6.69 3.62 14.96
CA ILE A 157 5.64 2.82 14.31
C ILE A 157 6.00 2.58 12.85
N TYR A 158 6.36 3.64 12.12
CA TYR A 158 6.49 3.62 10.67
C TYR A 158 7.89 3.29 10.18
N GLY A 159 8.90 3.44 11.06
CA GLY A 159 10.30 3.37 10.71
C GLY A 159 10.80 4.62 10.01
N GLU A 160 12.04 4.54 9.54
CA GLU A 160 12.75 5.65 8.94
C GLU A 160 12.20 5.99 7.55
N ILE A 161 12.18 7.27 7.17
CA ILE A 161 11.82 7.71 5.83
C ILE A 161 13.01 7.43 4.90
N ILE A 162 12.79 6.61 3.88
CA ILE A 162 13.82 6.22 2.91
C ILE A 162 13.74 7.09 1.65
N LYS A 163 12.55 7.18 1.03
CA LYS A 163 12.33 7.95 -0.20
C LYS A 163 11.03 8.73 -0.16
N VAL A 164 10.97 9.80 -0.94
CA VAL A 164 9.76 10.57 -1.19
C VAL A 164 9.65 10.79 -2.69
N HIS A 165 8.48 10.52 -3.25
CA HIS A 165 8.18 10.70 -4.68
C HIS A 165 6.85 11.42 -4.88
N HIS A 166 6.71 12.07 -6.02
CA HIS A 166 5.44 12.63 -6.48
C HIS A 166 4.90 11.76 -7.61
N LEU A 167 3.76 11.09 -7.40
CA LEU A 167 3.14 10.28 -8.43
C LEU A 167 2.10 11.11 -9.20
N PHE A 168 2.10 10.99 -10.51
CA PHE A 168 1.10 11.53 -11.41
C PHE A 168 0.49 10.39 -12.22
N GLN A 169 -0.84 10.36 -12.35
CA GLN A 169 -1.54 9.44 -13.25
C GLN A 169 -2.70 10.15 -13.92
N TRP A 170 -2.81 10.04 -15.23
CA TRP A 170 -4.00 10.55 -15.93
C TRP A 170 -5.26 9.80 -15.50
N SER A 171 -6.36 10.55 -15.32
CA SER A 171 -7.66 9.93 -15.16
C SER A 171 -8.08 9.25 -16.46
N VAL A 172 -8.93 8.25 -16.30
CA VAL A 172 -9.50 7.50 -17.42
C VAL A 172 -10.99 7.75 -17.46
N SER A 173 -11.50 8.06 -18.67
CA SER A 173 -12.91 8.21 -18.97
C SER A 173 -13.67 6.88 -18.85
N LYS A 174 -15.00 6.90 -19.00
CA LYS A 174 -15.82 5.68 -19.02
C LYS A 174 -15.45 4.73 -20.17
N GLU A 175 -14.90 5.26 -21.25
CA GLU A 175 -14.53 4.52 -22.46
C GLU A 175 -13.09 4.00 -22.41
N LYS A 176 -12.43 4.07 -21.24
CA LYS A 176 -11.03 3.68 -21.03
C LYS A 176 -10.00 4.53 -21.78
N THR A 177 -10.41 5.70 -22.28
CA THR A 177 -9.51 6.69 -22.88
C THR A 177 -8.99 7.65 -21.82
N VAL A 178 -7.77 8.16 -22.01
CA VAL A 178 -7.16 9.18 -21.15
C VAL A 178 -8.03 10.45 -21.15
N ASP A 179 -8.32 10.98 -19.96
CA ASP A 179 -9.00 12.25 -19.75
C ASP A 179 -7.95 13.34 -19.49
N GLY A 180 -7.58 14.09 -20.53
CA GLY A 180 -6.57 15.16 -20.45
C GLY A 180 -6.95 16.34 -19.55
N ASP A 181 -8.22 16.42 -19.12
CA ASP A 181 -8.66 17.45 -18.20
C ASP A 181 -8.45 17.05 -16.73
N LYS A 182 -8.23 15.76 -16.43
CA LYS A 182 -8.20 15.26 -15.06
C LYS A 182 -7.01 14.36 -14.78
N SER A 183 -6.30 14.64 -13.71
CA SER A 183 -5.19 13.83 -13.24
C SER A 183 -5.35 13.51 -11.76
N ASP A 184 -4.88 12.34 -11.39
CA ASP A 184 -4.76 11.88 -10.02
C ASP A 184 -3.30 12.06 -9.59
N GLN A 185 -3.07 12.91 -8.59
CA GLN A 185 -1.73 13.26 -8.12
C GLN A 185 -1.54 12.92 -6.65
N TYR A 186 -0.35 12.43 -6.30
CA TYR A 186 -0.08 11.90 -4.98
C TYR A 186 1.34 12.19 -4.50
N LEU A 187 1.49 12.48 -3.21
CA LEU A 187 2.77 12.33 -2.52
C LEU A 187 2.88 10.90 -2.00
N LEU A 188 3.96 10.22 -2.34
CA LEU A 188 4.34 8.92 -1.82
C LEU A 188 5.57 9.10 -0.91
N VAL A 189 5.41 8.88 0.39
CA VAL A 189 6.53 8.79 1.34
C VAL A 189 6.72 7.32 1.69
N ILE A 190 7.91 6.78 1.45
CA ILE A 190 8.24 5.39 1.75
C ILE A 190 9.03 5.33 3.05
N THR A 191 8.52 4.58 4.03
CA THR A 191 9.26 4.28 5.24
C THR A 191 9.64 2.81 5.34
N LYS A 192 10.70 2.51 6.10
CA LYS A 192 11.17 1.16 6.35
C LYS A 192 11.33 0.91 7.84
N ARG A 193 10.63 -0.09 8.35
CA ARG A 193 10.78 -0.55 9.74
C ARG A 193 12.06 -1.36 9.89
N LYS A 194 12.54 -1.50 11.14
CA LYS A 194 13.75 -2.28 11.47
C LYS A 194 13.67 -3.74 11.03
N ASN A 195 12.47 -4.31 11.05
CA ASN A 195 12.20 -5.67 10.56
C ASN A 195 12.09 -5.77 9.02
N GLY A 196 12.36 -4.68 8.29
CA GLY A 196 12.38 -4.64 6.83
C GLY A 196 11.04 -4.32 6.17
N VAL A 197 9.94 -4.24 6.92
CA VAL A 197 8.61 -3.92 6.37
C VAL A 197 8.58 -2.51 5.78
N LEU A 198 8.11 -2.41 4.53
CA LEU A 198 7.94 -1.15 3.82
C LEU A 198 6.52 -0.61 3.98
N ILE A 199 6.40 0.70 4.15
CA ILE A 199 5.10 1.38 4.23
C ILE A 199 5.08 2.52 3.22
N GLY A 200 4.16 2.44 2.26
CA GLY A 200 3.84 3.53 1.35
C GLY A 200 2.81 4.48 1.95
N HIS A 201 3.24 5.62 2.44
CA HIS A 201 2.36 6.67 2.91
C HIS A 201 1.91 7.52 1.72
N VAL A 202 0.64 7.38 1.31
CA VAL A 202 0.11 8.06 0.13
C VAL A 202 -0.80 9.21 0.56
N TYR A 203 -0.53 10.42 0.06
CA TYR A 203 -1.39 11.59 0.26
C TYR A 203 -1.88 12.12 -1.09
N VAL A 204 -3.19 12.38 -1.20
CA VAL A 204 -3.82 12.84 -2.45
C VAL A 204 -3.73 14.37 -2.58
N LEU A 205 -3.15 14.85 -3.68
CA LEU A 205 -2.98 16.27 -4.01
C LEU A 205 -4.21 16.81 -4.75
N ARG A 206 -5.30 17.03 -4.02
CA ARG A 206 -6.62 17.44 -4.56
C ARG A 206 -6.69 18.87 -5.08
N LYS A 207 -5.63 19.65 -4.91
CA LYS A 207 -5.55 21.06 -5.29
C LYS A 207 -4.55 21.29 -6.40
N SER A 208 -3.93 20.22 -6.89
CA SER A 208 -2.97 20.24 -8.00
C SER A 208 -3.60 19.94 -9.36
N ASP A 209 -4.93 19.87 -9.48
CA ASP A 209 -5.65 19.56 -10.74
C ASP A 209 -5.36 20.55 -11.89
N HIS A 210 -4.86 21.74 -11.56
CA HIS A 210 -4.39 22.76 -12.50
C HIS A 210 -3.01 22.44 -13.10
N LEU A 211 -2.26 21.55 -12.46
CA LEU A 211 -0.94 21.10 -12.90
C LEU A 211 -1.03 19.77 -13.66
N SER A 212 -0.14 19.61 -14.62
CA SER A 212 -0.10 18.46 -15.53
C SER A 212 1.31 18.17 -16.03
N VAL A 213 1.47 17.03 -16.68
CA VAL A 213 2.59 16.75 -17.59
C VAL A 213 2.21 17.07 -19.04
N ASN A 214 3.20 17.23 -19.91
CA ASN A 214 3.04 17.58 -21.33
C ASN A 214 2.73 16.41 -22.27
N GLU A 215 2.52 15.20 -21.75
CA GLU A 215 2.22 14.02 -22.55
C GLU A 215 0.98 13.30 -22.01
N LEU A 216 0.01 13.04 -22.88
CA LEU A 216 -1.23 12.33 -22.53
C LEU A 216 -1.06 10.81 -22.49
N GLN A 217 -0.30 10.25 -23.43
CA GLN A 217 -0.13 8.80 -23.57
C GLN A 217 1.17 8.34 -22.93
N ILE A 218 1.08 7.90 -21.68
CA ILE A 218 2.23 7.39 -20.93
C ILE A 218 2.16 5.87 -20.94
N GLU A 219 3.01 5.22 -21.74
CA GLU A 219 3.07 3.75 -21.84
C GLU A 219 3.95 3.14 -20.74
N GLU A 220 5.07 3.80 -20.41
CA GLU A 220 6.01 3.40 -19.36
C GLU A 220 6.18 4.50 -18.31
N PRO A 221 6.60 4.17 -17.07
CA PRO A 221 6.89 5.18 -16.06
C PRO A 221 7.97 6.17 -16.51
N SER A 222 7.59 7.43 -16.63
CA SER A 222 8.45 8.57 -16.99
C SER A 222 8.70 9.47 -15.77
N VAL A 223 9.76 10.26 -15.81
CA VAL A 223 10.13 11.18 -14.72
C VAL A 223 9.74 12.61 -15.03
N PHE A 224 9.48 13.40 -13.99
CA PHE A 224 9.33 14.85 -14.10
C PHE A 224 9.88 15.56 -12.86
N ASP A 225 10.17 16.85 -13.02
CA ASP A 225 10.66 17.67 -11.92
C ASP A 225 9.50 18.10 -11.01
N SER A 226 9.42 17.49 -9.82
CA SER A 226 8.39 17.82 -8.84
C SER A 226 8.56 19.24 -8.28
N PRO A 227 7.49 19.98 -7.95
CA PRO A 227 7.60 21.26 -7.27
C PRO A 227 8.04 21.13 -5.80
N PHE A 228 8.05 19.90 -5.26
CA PHE A 228 8.39 19.62 -3.87
C PHE A 228 9.89 19.32 -3.68
N TYR A 229 10.41 19.66 -2.50
CA TYR A 229 11.79 19.46 -2.10
C TYR A 229 11.90 18.60 -0.84
N LEU A 230 12.96 17.81 -0.75
CA LEU A 230 13.39 17.07 0.43
C LEU A 230 14.86 17.40 0.71
N ASN A 231 15.16 18.01 1.85
CA ASN A 231 16.53 18.39 2.24
C ASN A 231 17.26 19.18 1.14
N GLU A 232 16.60 20.21 0.58
CA GLU A 232 17.12 21.08 -0.51
C GLU A 232 17.23 20.42 -1.89
N SER A 233 17.14 19.09 -1.99
CA SER A 233 17.02 18.38 -3.26
C SER A 233 15.58 18.33 -3.75
N ARG A 234 15.37 18.53 -5.05
CA ARG A 234 14.06 18.37 -5.68
C ARG A 234 13.64 16.90 -5.64
N ILE A 235 12.39 16.63 -5.29
CA ILE A 235 11.84 15.27 -5.33
C ILE A 235 11.62 14.83 -6.77
N ILE A 236 11.92 13.57 -7.08
CA ILE A 236 11.61 12.99 -8.40
C ILE A 236 10.10 12.74 -8.50
N GLY A 237 9.49 13.31 -9.53
CA GLY A 237 8.13 13.00 -9.96
C GLY A 237 8.12 11.79 -10.89
N LEU A 238 7.11 10.93 -10.77
CA LEU A 238 6.88 9.75 -11.59
C LEU A 238 5.51 9.85 -12.23
N ALA A 239 5.48 9.97 -13.55
CA ALA A 239 4.26 9.90 -14.33
C ALA A 239 4.01 8.44 -14.72
N LEU A 240 2.90 7.89 -14.25
CA LEU A 240 2.57 6.47 -14.38
C LEU A 240 1.59 6.24 -15.54
N PRO A 241 1.59 5.04 -16.14
CA PRO A 241 0.57 4.66 -17.10
C PRO A 241 -0.83 4.83 -16.54
N HIS A 242 -1.79 5.25 -17.38
CA HIS A 242 -3.16 5.57 -16.96
C HIS A 242 -3.97 4.33 -16.48
N TYR A 243 -3.48 3.12 -16.79
CA TYR A 243 -4.07 1.86 -16.32
C TYR A 243 -2.97 0.88 -15.84
N PRO A 244 -3.20 0.14 -14.74
CA PRO A 244 -4.35 0.23 -13.84
C PRO A 244 -4.34 1.48 -12.96
N LYS A 245 -5.53 1.97 -12.60
CA LYS A 245 -5.65 3.08 -11.63
C LYS A 245 -5.01 2.67 -10.30
N ILE A 246 -4.21 3.54 -9.70
CA ILE A 246 -3.44 3.25 -8.47
C ILE A 246 -4.33 2.66 -7.36
N PHE A 247 -5.50 3.25 -7.10
CA PHE A 247 -6.42 2.79 -6.05
C PHE A 247 -7.46 1.76 -6.51
N SER A 248 -7.17 1.01 -7.58
CA SER A 248 -7.91 -0.20 -7.94
C SER A 248 -7.31 -1.43 -7.27
N LYS A 249 -8.03 -2.57 -7.26
CA LYS A 249 -7.53 -3.81 -6.65
C LYS A 249 -6.20 -4.27 -7.27
N SER A 250 -6.06 -4.21 -8.58
CA SER A 250 -4.80 -4.52 -9.27
C SER A 250 -3.75 -3.43 -9.04
N GLY A 251 -4.15 -2.15 -9.14
CA GLY A 251 -3.23 -1.03 -8.95
C GLY A 251 -2.60 -0.94 -7.56
N LEU A 252 -3.27 -1.41 -6.50
CA LEU A 252 -2.66 -1.48 -5.17
C LEU A 252 -1.53 -2.51 -5.10
N ASN A 253 -1.64 -3.63 -5.81
CA ASN A 253 -0.55 -4.61 -5.89
C ASN A 253 0.61 -4.03 -6.70
N ASP A 254 0.32 -3.33 -7.80
CA ASP A 254 1.34 -2.71 -8.65
C ASP A 254 2.04 -1.55 -7.92
N LEU A 255 1.30 -0.77 -7.12
CA LEU A 255 1.89 0.26 -6.25
C LEU A 255 2.79 -0.35 -5.17
N LEU A 256 2.43 -1.49 -4.57
CA LEU A 256 3.32 -2.21 -3.66
C LEU A 256 4.58 -2.72 -4.36
N GLY A 257 4.46 -3.20 -5.59
CA GLY A 257 5.60 -3.55 -6.44
C GLY A 257 6.51 -2.35 -6.69
N LEU A 258 5.93 -1.24 -7.13
CA LEU A 258 6.62 0.02 -7.36
C LEU A 258 7.34 0.52 -6.09
N ILE A 259 6.73 0.44 -4.91
CA ILE A 259 7.37 0.83 -3.65
C ILE A 259 8.63 -0.01 -3.39
N ARG A 260 8.59 -1.32 -3.66
CA ARG A 260 9.75 -2.20 -3.50
C ARG A 260 10.86 -1.85 -4.48
N ASP A 261 10.48 -1.62 -5.73
CA ASP A 261 11.43 -1.25 -6.79
C ASP A 261 12.09 0.10 -6.49
N LEU A 262 11.31 1.10 -6.05
CA LEU A 262 11.79 2.44 -5.71
C LEU A 262 12.79 2.45 -4.54
N VAL A 263 12.69 1.51 -3.61
CA VAL A 263 13.65 1.37 -2.52
C VAL A 263 15.00 0.80 -2.99
N ILE A 264 15.00 0.02 -4.07
CA ILE A 264 16.19 -0.64 -4.61
C ILE A 264 16.86 0.19 -5.71
N ILE A 265 16.06 0.89 -6.52
CA ILE A 265 16.55 1.68 -7.64
C ILE A 265 17.35 2.88 -7.14
N GLU A 266 18.50 3.13 -7.77
CA GLU A 266 19.29 4.33 -7.52
C GLU A 266 18.71 5.52 -8.27
N ASP A 267 18.87 6.73 -7.74
CA ASP A 267 18.22 7.92 -8.30
C ASP A 267 18.66 8.20 -9.75
N TRP A 268 19.92 7.94 -10.09
CA TRP A 268 20.43 8.09 -11.47
C TRP A 268 19.73 7.16 -12.48
N GLN A 269 19.23 5.99 -12.05
CA GLN A 269 18.48 5.07 -12.92
C GLN A 269 17.06 5.56 -13.18
N LEU A 270 16.53 6.40 -12.30
CA LEU A 270 15.27 7.10 -12.55
C LEU A 270 15.50 8.27 -13.51
N GLU A 271 16.60 9.00 -13.32
CA GLU A 271 16.95 10.15 -14.17
C GLU A 271 17.22 9.80 -15.64
N ASP A 272 17.63 8.56 -15.93
CA ASP A 272 17.83 8.04 -17.30
C ASP A 272 16.52 7.75 -18.05
N ARG A 273 15.36 7.83 -17.36
CA ARG A 273 14.04 7.62 -17.98
C ARG A 273 13.60 8.83 -18.79
N SER A 274 12.60 8.62 -19.65
CA SER A 274 11.95 9.71 -20.38
C SER A 274 11.51 10.83 -19.41
N LYS A 275 11.89 12.07 -19.74
CA LYS A 275 11.64 13.24 -18.89
C LYS A 275 10.50 14.07 -19.47
N LEU A 276 9.44 14.21 -18.68
CA LEU A 276 8.27 15.04 -18.99
C LEU A 276 8.40 16.43 -18.37
N ILE A 277 7.78 17.41 -19.03
CA ILE A 277 7.61 18.76 -18.50
C ILE A 277 6.37 18.76 -17.61
N TYR A 278 6.54 19.16 -16.36
CA TYR A 278 5.45 19.31 -15.40
C TYR A 278 5.21 20.79 -15.07
N GLY A 279 3.97 21.24 -15.16
CA GLY A 279 3.62 22.65 -15.00
C GLY A 279 2.13 22.93 -15.12
N GLU A 280 1.78 24.20 -15.28
CA GLU A 280 0.40 24.64 -15.47
C GLU A 280 -0.18 24.05 -16.75
N LYS A 281 -1.32 23.35 -16.64
CA LYS A 281 -1.99 22.67 -17.75
C LYS A 281 -2.23 23.60 -18.95
N ARG A 282 -2.58 24.87 -18.68
CA ARG A 282 -2.84 25.88 -19.72
C ARG A 282 -1.62 26.25 -20.54
N ASP A 283 -0.43 26.16 -19.93
CA ASP A 283 0.82 26.54 -20.58
C ASP A 283 1.35 25.36 -21.41
N LEU A 284 1.10 24.12 -20.97
CA LEU A 284 1.52 22.90 -21.67
C LEU A 284 0.70 22.65 -22.96
N ILE A 285 -0.60 22.93 -22.95
CA ILE A 285 -1.46 22.80 -24.14
C ILE A 285 -1.00 23.76 -25.25
N GLN A 286 -0.55 24.96 -24.91
CA GLN A 286 -0.05 25.93 -25.89
C GLN A 286 1.26 25.46 -26.55
N ILE A 287 2.09 24.69 -25.84
CA ILE A 287 3.32 24.11 -26.39
C ILE A 287 2.98 23.03 -27.42
N GLU A 288 2.03 22.13 -27.14
CA GLU A 288 1.57 21.13 -28.13
C GLU A 288 0.97 21.78 -29.39
N GLU A 289 0.22 22.89 -29.26
CA GLU A 289 -0.34 23.61 -30.41
C GLU A 289 0.75 24.29 -31.26
N MET A 290 1.80 24.84 -30.63
CA MET A 290 2.93 25.45 -31.32
C MET A 290 3.84 24.43 -32.00
N ASP A 291 4.10 23.27 -31.37
CA ASP A 291 4.90 22.19 -31.96
C ASP A 291 4.17 21.56 -33.16
N ASN A 292 2.84 21.37 -33.06
CA ASN A 292 2.05 20.88 -34.19
C ASN A 292 1.98 21.90 -35.34
N GLN A 293 1.90 23.20 -35.07
CA GLN A 293 1.97 24.23 -36.12
C GLN A 293 3.34 24.24 -36.80
N SER A 294 4.42 24.11 -36.03
CA SER A 294 5.78 24.08 -36.55
C SER A 294 6.04 22.86 -37.45
N GLN A 295 5.51 21.67 -37.10
CA GLN A 295 5.60 20.48 -37.94
C GLN A 295 4.75 20.57 -39.21
N VAL A 296 3.57 21.21 -39.15
CA VAL A 296 2.73 21.44 -40.34
C VAL A 296 3.39 22.43 -41.29
N ASP A 297 4.07 23.44 -40.77
CA ASP A 297 4.78 24.43 -41.57
C ASP A 297 6.05 23.82 -42.23
N GLU A 298 6.84 23.00 -41.52
CA GLU A 298 7.99 22.26 -42.11
C GLU A 298 7.55 21.26 -43.20
N ASP A 299 6.48 20.48 -42.97
CA ASP A 299 5.94 19.53 -43.98
C ASP A 299 5.31 20.24 -45.20
N SER A 300 5.05 21.54 -45.11
CA SER A 300 4.49 22.37 -46.18
C SER A 300 5.56 23.08 -47.02
N GLU A 301 6.75 23.33 -46.45
CA GLU A 301 7.89 23.89 -47.18
C GLU A 301 8.59 22.83 -48.05
N ASP A 302 8.63 21.57 -47.62
CA ASP A 302 9.25 20.44 -48.37
C ASP A 302 8.42 19.93 -49.57
N LYS A 303 7.25 20.53 -49.86
CA LYS A 303 6.40 20.17 -51.02
C LYS A 303 6.45 21.18 -52.18
N ASN A 304 7.33 22.17 -52.10
CA ASN A 304 7.52 23.18 -53.15
C ASN A 304 8.97 23.26 -53.67
N GLU A 305 9.64 22.12 -53.85
CA GLU A 305 10.82 21.98 -54.72
C GLU A 305 10.62 20.91 -55.81
#